data_AF-A0A2V8RR40-F1
#
_entry.id   AF-A0A2V8RR40-F1
#
_cell.length_a   1.000
_cell.length_b   1.000
_cell.length_c   1.000
_cell.angle_alpha   90.00
_cell.angle_beta   90.00
_cell.angle_gamma   90.00
#
_symmetry.space_group_name_H-M   'P 1'
#
loop_
_entity.id
_entity.type
_entity.pdbx_description
1 polymer ?
#
loop_
_entity_poly.entity_id
_entity_poly.type
_entity_poly.pdbx_seq_one_letter_code
_entity_poly.pdbx_strand_id
1 'polypeptide(L)'
;MGSRSTPSSPSASPDAKDPVKKTTEECKDDKKCWVDDYEKEISTASYGRYSQPFKKDGTKQPYTDKVQYKLYAPVKTGTEVTIEIRFKQQKDADVTDDELNAAKTKLENGVSTYWDNKFTVEADDPECGKKSFKIRYKIKWVDSGEHYTIQVHKTYAREGVTGNIMNVSKTTDDWTYAHEVAHCFGLPDEYSYTADTETVKYFKPDGTMDDAISAPPDGKAKDDADATIMSAVNNTTVLKRHQWYVAIETQELLTSKLGRKIKCDIK
;
A
#
# COMPACT_ATOMS: atom_id res chain seq x y z
N MET A 1 -61.94 -35.89 38.69
CA MET A 1 -62.00 -34.47 38.25
C MET A 1 -62.22 -33.61 39.49
N GLY A 2 -61.21 -32.87 39.93
CA GLY A 2 -61.30 -31.96 41.07
C GLY A 2 -60.50 -30.70 40.76
N SER A 3 -61.20 -29.57 40.60
CA SER A 3 -60.60 -28.27 40.34
C SER A 3 -59.69 -27.85 41.50
N ARG A 4 -58.42 -27.53 41.20
CA ARG A 4 -57.54 -26.80 42.11
C ARG A 4 -57.81 -25.31 41.94
N SER A 5 -58.23 -24.67 43.02
CA SER A 5 -58.36 -23.21 43.13
C SER A 5 -56.98 -22.56 43.04
N THR A 6 -56.85 -21.51 42.24
CA THR A 6 -55.65 -20.66 42.17
C THR A 6 -55.50 -19.86 43.48
N PRO A 7 -54.27 -19.70 44.01
CA PRO A 7 -54.04 -18.82 45.15
C PRO A 7 -54.23 -17.35 44.74
N SER A 8 -54.82 -16.55 45.62
CA SER A 8 -54.97 -15.11 45.44
C SER A 8 -53.61 -14.41 45.45
N SER A 9 -53.41 -13.46 44.52
CA SER A 9 -52.22 -12.61 44.52
C SER A 9 -52.12 -11.79 45.81
N PRO A 10 -50.91 -11.58 46.36
CA PRO A 10 -50.72 -10.73 47.52
C PRO A 10 -51.11 -9.28 47.18
N SER A 11 -51.74 -8.62 48.15
CA SER A 11 -52.12 -7.21 48.08
C SER A 11 -50.89 -6.30 48.02
N ALA A 12 -50.88 -5.38 47.06
CA ALA A 12 -49.86 -4.34 46.94
C ALA A 12 -49.96 -3.37 48.13
N SER A 13 -48.85 -3.16 48.83
CA SER A 13 -48.74 -2.17 49.91
C SER A 13 -48.81 -0.74 49.33
N PRO A 14 -49.46 0.22 50.01
CA PRO A 14 -49.69 1.57 49.48
C PRO A 14 -48.44 2.47 49.41
N ASP A 15 -47.26 1.99 49.82
CA ASP A 15 -46.01 2.76 49.86
C ASP A 15 -45.01 2.48 48.72
N ALA A 16 -45.41 1.76 47.68
CA ALA A 16 -44.59 1.61 46.48
C ALA A 16 -44.73 2.84 45.56
N LYS A 17 -44.19 3.99 46.00
CA LYS A 17 -44.01 5.15 45.12
C LYS A 17 -42.73 4.98 44.31
N ASP A 18 -42.92 5.14 43.01
CA ASP A 18 -41.96 5.12 41.90
C ASP A 18 -41.58 3.73 41.35
N PRO A 19 -41.95 3.42 40.08
CA PRO A 19 -41.35 2.29 39.39
C PRO A 19 -39.85 2.56 39.31
N VAL A 20 -39.04 1.61 39.78
CA VAL A 20 -37.59 1.62 39.59
C VAL A 20 -37.35 1.89 38.11
N LYS A 21 -36.81 3.07 37.79
CA LYS A 21 -36.31 3.38 36.45
C LYS A 21 -35.31 2.28 36.15
N LYS A 22 -35.72 1.33 35.31
CA LYS A 22 -34.80 0.42 34.65
C LYS A 22 -33.88 1.33 33.85
N THR A 23 -32.70 1.61 34.38
CA THR A 23 -31.59 2.04 33.53
C THR A 23 -31.36 0.86 32.61
N THR A 24 -31.95 0.93 31.42
CA THR A 24 -31.34 0.30 30.25
C THR A 24 -29.99 0.98 30.13
N GLU A 25 -28.97 0.44 30.78
CA GLU A 25 -27.66 0.49 30.16
C GLU A 25 -27.88 -0.08 28.77
N GLU A 26 -27.84 0.79 27.75
CA GLU A 26 -27.59 0.33 26.40
C GLU A 26 -26.39 -0.60 26.49
N CYS A 27 -26.56 -1.86 26.10
CA CYS A 27 -25.43 -2.75 25.94
C CYS A 27 -24.43 -2.02 25.05
N LYS A 28 -23.28 -1.61 25.59
CA LYS A 28 -22.12 -1.12 24.83
C LYS A 28 -21.44 -2.27 24.06
N ASP A 29 -22.22 -3.26 23.63
CA ASP A 29 -21.79 -4.50 22.98
C ASP A 29 -22.32 -4.54 21.56
N ASP A 30 -21.90 -3.56 20.76
CA ASP A 30 -21.76 -3.72 19.31
C ASP A 30 -20.58 -2.87 18.84
N LYS A 31 -19.42 -2.99 19.51
CA LYS A 31 -18.17 -2.52 18.92
C LYS A 31 -17.97 -3.31 17.63
N LYS A 32 -18.35 -2.70 16.51
CA LYS A 32 -18.19 -3.20 15.15
C LYS A 32 -16.70 -3.22 14.82
N CYS A 33 -16.00 -4.19 15.38
CA CYS A 33 -14.59 -4.42 15.20
C CYS A 33 -14.38 -5.28 13.96
N TRP A 34 -13.66 -4.71 12.98
CA TRP A 34 -13.21 -5.47 11.81
C TRP A 34 -14.36 -6.17 11.08
N VAL A 35 -15.47 -5.45 10.89
CA VAL A 35 -16.76 -6.07 10.51
C VAL A 35 -16.85 -6.50 9.06
N ASP A 36 -16.08 -5.88 8.16
CA ASP A 36 -16.08 -6.17 6.73
C ASP A 36 -14.67 -6.12 6.16
N ASP A 37 -14.52 -6.70 4.97
CA ASP A 37 -13.33 -6.53 4.15
C ASP A 37 -13.50 -5.32 3.24
N TYR A 38 -12.42 -4.59 2.99
CA TYR A 38 -12.48 -3.34 2.26
C TYR A 38 -11.50 -3.33 1.09
N GLU A 39 -11.86 -2.59 0.05
CA GLU A 39 -10.99 -2.29 -1.07
C GLU A 39 -11.11 -0.83 -1.50
N LYS A 40 -10.08 -0.35 -2.18
CA LYS A 40 -10.01 0.99 -2.76
C LYS A 40 -9.16 0.94 -4.03
N GLU A 41 -9.66 1.54 -5.11
CA GLU A 41 -8.84 1.90 -6.25
C GLU A 41 -8.07 3.18 -5.92
N ILE A 42 -6.75 3.14 -6.09
CA ILE A 42 -5.86 4.27 -5.89
C ILE A 42 -5.59 4.91 -7.23
N SER A 43 -5.81 6.22 -7.29
CA SER A 43 -5.40 7.09 -8.40
C SER A 43 -5.08 8.45 -7.82
N THR A 44 -3.83 8.65 -7.38
CA THR A 44 -3.41 9.83 -6.63
C THR A 44 -2.01 10.29 -7.05
N ALA A 45 -1.62 11.50 -6.66
CA ALA A 45 -0.24 11.96 -6.82
C ALA A 45 0.68 11.17 -5.89
N SER A 46 1.83 10.75 -6.40
CA SER A 46 2.89 10.13 -5.58
C SER A 46 3.64 11.20 -4.78
N TYR A 47 4.13 12.22 -5.49
CA TYR A 47 4.91 13.29 -4.89
C TYR A 47 4.04 14.23 -4.07
N GLY A 48 4.53 14.59 -2.88
CA GLY A 48 3.77 15.33 -1.88
C GLY A 48 2.81 14.47 -1.05
N ARG A 49 2.71 13.16 -1.34
CA ARG A 49 1.89 12.20 -0.59
C ARG A 49 2.71 11.06 0.02
N TYR A 50 3.56 10.41 -0.76
CA TYR A 50 4.40 9.28 -0.30
C TYR A 50 5.87 9.67 -0.19
N SER A 51 6.33 10.54 -1.08
CA SER A 51 7.69 11.07 -1.06
C SER A 51 7.76 12.49 -1.61
N GLN A 52 8.90 13.14 -1.41
CA GLN A 52 9.22 14.43 -1.99
C GLN A 52 10.74 14.50 -2.22
N PRO A 53 11.18 14.53 -3.50
CA PRO A 53 12.53 14.91 -3.86
C PRO A 53 12.72 16.42 -3.76
N PHE A 54 13.94 16.82 -3.43
CA PHE A 54 14.40 18.20 -3.30
C PHE A 54 15.71 18.38 -4.04
N LYS A 55 15.82 19.52 -4.73
CA LYS A 55 17.06 19.98 -5.33
C LYS A 55 18.12 20.24 -4.25
N LYS A 56 19.36 20.41 -4.67
CA LYS A 56 20.49 20.77 -3.80
C LYS A 56 20.27 22.02 -2.95
N ASP A 57 19.53 23.00 -3.47
CA ASP A 57 19.19 24.24 -2.74
C ASP A 57 18.03 24.08 -1.74
N GLY A 58 17.50 22.86 -1.59
CA GLY A 58 16.39 22.53 -0.72
C GLY A 58 15.02 22.86 -1.30
N THR A 59 14.92 23.35 -2.54
CA THR A 59 13.63 23.55 -3.20
C THR A 59 13.04 22.22 -3.66
N LYS A 60 11.72 22.08 -3.63
CA LYS A 60 11.03 20.85 -4.06
C LYS A 60 11.22 20.64 -5.56
N GLN A 61 11.44 19.38 -5.95
CA GLN A 61 11.31 19.01 -7.35
C GLN A 61 9.83 19.13 -7.78
N PRO A 62 9.55 19.64 -9.00
CA PRO A 62 8.20 19.92 -9.47
C PRO A 62 7.51 18.69 -10.09
N TYR A 63 7.90 17.48 -9.68
CA TYR A 63 7.35 16.24 -10.24
C TYR A 63 5.86 16.10 -9.90
N THR A 64 5.08 15.60 -10.85
CA THR A 64 3.62 15.50 -10.74
C THR A 64 3.09 14.10 -11.01
N ASP A 65 3.95 13.08 -10.93
CA ASP A 65 3.58 11.71 -11.27
C ASP A 65 2.45 11.17 -10.41
N LYS A 66 1.60 10.39 -11.06
CA LYS A 66 0.44 9.73 -10.45
C LYS A 66 0.68 8.23 -10.40
N VAL A 67 0.10 7.61 -9.37
CA VAL A 67 0.12 6.16 -9.19
C VAL A 67 -1.26 5.58 -9.37
N GLN A 68 -1.31 4.32 -9.84
CA GLN A 68 -2.55 3.57 -9.98
C GLN A 68 -2.40 2.11 -9.55
N TYR A 69 -3.18 1.70 -8.56
CA TYR A 69 -3.24 0.31 -8.10
C TYR A 69 -4.50 0.09 -7.25
N LYS A 70 -4.85 -1.17 -7.02
CA LYS A 70 -5.95 -1.54 -6.13
C LYS A 70 -5.39 -2.03 -4.80
N LEU A 71 -5.90 -1.49 -3.70
CA LEU A 71 -5.66 -1.96 -2.34
C LEU A 71 -6.83 -2.84 -1.90
N TYR A 72 -6.53 -4.01 -1.35
CA TYR A 72 -7.50 -4.85 -0.64
C TYR A 72 -7.02 -5.11 0.78
N ALA A 73 -7.88 -4.79 1.76
CA ALA A 73 -7.64 -4.95 3.19
C ALA A 73 -8.74 -5.85 3.79
N PRO A 74 -8.52 -7.18 3.84
CA PRO A 74 -9.45 -8.15 4.38
C PRO A 74 -9.44 -8.16 5.91
N VAL A 75 -9.87 -7.06 6.53
CA VAL A 75 -9.79 -6.92 7.98
C VAL A 75 -10.76 -7.84 8.72
N LYS A 76 -11.82 -8.35 8.09
CA LYS A 76 -12.72 -9.35 8.68
C LYS A 76 -12.18 -10.76 8.48
N THR A 77 -11.83 -11.12 7.25
CA THR A 77 -11.63 -12.53 6.86
C THR A 77 -10.16 -12.95 6.72
N GLY A 78 -9.24 -11.99 6.58
CA GLY A 78 -7.88 -12.25 6.15
C GLY A 78 -6.80 -11.72 7.09
N THR A 79 -5.57 -12.03 6.71
CA THR A 79 -4.30 -11.69 7.38
C THR A 79 -3.29 -11.09 6.41
N GLU A 80 -3.74 -10.71 5.21
CA GLU A 80 -2.91 -10.22 4.13
C GLU A 80 -3.55 -8.98 3.51
N VAL A 81 -2.82 -7.86 3.45
CA VAL A 81 -3.21 -6.69 2.66
C VAL A 81 -2.59 -6.86 1.27
N THR A 82 -3.39 -6.76 0.23
CA THR A 82 -2.95 -6.98 -1.15
C THR A 82 -2.90 -5.67 -1.92
N ILE A 83 -1.75 -5.43 -2.57
CA ILE A 83 -1.56 -4.42 -3.60
C ILE A 83 -1.65 -5.12 -4.96
N GLU A 84 -2.75 -4.90 -5.68
CA GLU A 84 -2.94 -5.41 -7.04
C GLU A 84 -2.65 -4.31 -8.07
N ILE A 85 -1.77 -4.61 -9.02
CA ILE A 85 -1.51 -3.76 -10.18
C ILE A 85 -1.91 -4.51 -11.45
N ARG A 86 -2.69 -3.81 -12.30
CA ARG A 86 -3.17 -4.33 -13.57
C ARG A 86 -2.25 -3.84 -14.67
N PHE A 87 -1.59 -4.75 -15.36
CA PHE A 87 -0.74 -4.45 -16.50
C PHE A 87 -1.37 -4.93 -17.79
N LYS A 88 -1.35 -4.06 -18.81
CA LYS A 88 -1.47 -4.46 -20.21
C LYS A 88 -0.07 -4.55 -20.79
N GLN A 89 0.17 -5.51 -21.67
CA GLN A 89 1.46 -5.62 -22.33
C GLN A 89 1.34 -5.30 -23.81
N GLN A 90 2.32 -4.58 -24.32
CA GLN A 90 2.49 -4.22 -25.70
C GLN A 90 3.95 -4.44 -26.09
N LYS A 91 4.20 -4.53 -27.40
CA LYS A 91 5.54 -4.77 -27.93
C LYS A 91 5.76 -4.11 -29.27
N ASP A 92 7.02 -3.84 -29.56
CA ASP A 92 7.45 -3.46 -30.89
C ASP A 92 7.33 -4.65 -31.86
N ALA A 93 7.27 -4.35 -33.16
CA ALA A 93 7.05 -5.35 -34.21
C ALA A 93 8.16 -6.41 -34.29
N ASP A 94 9.37 -6.08 -33.84
CA ASP A 94 10.56 -6.95 -33.87
C ASP A 94 10.83 -7.69 -32.55
N VAL A 95 9.86 -7.65 -31.63
CA VAL A 95 9.83 -8.46 -30.41
C VAL A 95 8.91 -9.66 -30.63
N THR A 96 9.38 -10.86 -30.29
CA THR A 96 8.58 -12.09 -30.45
C THR A 96 7.58 -12.27 -29.31
N ASP A 97 6.61 -13.18 -29.46
CA ASP A 97 5.68 -13.50 -28.36
C ASP A 97 6.39 -14.20 -27.19
N ASP A 98 7.43 -14.98 -27.47
CA ASP A 98 8.24 -15.63 -26.43
C ASP A 98 9.01 -14.59 -25.61
N GLU A 99 9.57 -13.57 -26.26
CA GLU A 99 10.24 -12.45 -25.59
C GLU A 99 9.25 -11.63 -24.76
N LEU A 100 8.02 -11.45 -25.26
CA LEU A 100 6.95 -10.80 -24.54
C LEU A 100 6.54 -11.57 -23.27
N ASN A 101 6.39 -12.89 -23.38
CA ASN A 101 6.07 -13.76 -22.25
C ASN A 101 7.22 -13.83 -21.24
N ALA A 102 8.47 -13.87 -21.71
CA ALA A 102 9.63 -13.80 -20.84
C ALA A 102 9.64 -12.50 -20.02
N ALA A 103 9.33 -11.36 -20.63
CA ALA A 103 9.17 -10.09 -19.92
C ALA A 103 8.10 -10.14 -18.81
N LYS A 104 6.97 -10.84 -19.03
CA LYS A 104 5.95 -11.04 -17.97
C LYS A 104 6.54 -11.80 -16.79
N THR A 105 7.17 -12.95 -17.06
CA THR A 105 7.75 -13.81 -16.04
C THR A 105 8.83 -13.10 -15.23
N LYS A 106 9.69 -12.32 -15.89
CA LYS A 106 10.74 -11.56 -15.20
C LYS A 106 10.18 -10.49 -14.27
N LEU A 107 9.11 -9.80 -14.68
CA LEU A 107 8.44 -8.85 -13.80
C LEU A 107 7.82 -9.54 -12.59
N GLU A 108 7.08 -10.63 -12.81
CA GLU A 108 6.48 -11.42 -11.74
C GLU A 108 7.53 -11.94 -10.75
N ASN A 109 8.67 -12.44 -11.27
CA ASN A 109 9.80 -12.88 -10.46
C ASN A 109 10.41 -11.74 -9.65
N GLY A 110 10.64 -10.58 -10.27
CA GLY A 110 11.17 -9.40 -9.59
C GLY A 110 10.28 -8.98 -8.42
N VAL A 111 8.97 -8.90 -8.66
CA VAL A 111 7.98 -8.56 -7.64
C VAL A 111 7.95 -9.58 -6.51
N SER A 112 7.88 -10.87 -6.85
CA SER A 112 7.85 -11.94 -5.86
C SER A 112 9.13 -12.02 -5.02
N THR A 113 10.28 -11.79 -5.65
CA THR A 113 11.60 -11.94 -5.01
C THR A 113 11.90 -10.78 -4.08
N TYR A 114 11.66 -9.54 -4.53
CA TYR A 114 12.16 -8.35 -3.86
C TYR A 114 11.10 -7.62 -3.03
N TRP A 115 9.81 -7.71 -3.39
CA TRP A 115 8.75 -6.93 -2.74
C TRP A 115 7.73 -7.78 -1.95
N ASP A 116 7.33 -8.93 -2.47
CA ASP A 116 6.25 -9.74 -1.87
C ASP A 116 6.62 -10.28 -0.48
N ASN A 117 5.67 -10.16 0.47
CA ASN A 117 5.75 -10.77 1.80
C ASN A 117 7.04 -10.42 2.58
N LYS A 118 7.58 -9.21 2.39
CA LYS A 118 8.75 -8.70 3.14
C LYS A 118 8.39 -7.94 4.41
N PHE A 119 7.21 -7.32 4.43
CA PHE A 119 6.78 -6.40 5.47
C PHE A 119 5.34 -6.70 5.90
N THR A 120 4.99 -6.18 7.07
CA THR A 120 3.64 -6.28 7.64
C THR A 120 3.08 -4.89 7.92
N VAL A 121 1.82 -4.63 7.60
CA VAL A 121 1.08 -3.47 8.12
C VAL A 121 0.46 -3.85 9.46
N GLU A 122 0.75 -3.10 10.51
CA GLU A 122 -0.02 -3.15 11.76
C GLU A 122 -1.04 -2.02 11.78
N ALA A 123 -2.32 -2.36 11.85
CA ALA A 123 -3.41 -1.43 12.11
C ALA A 123 -3.76 -1.45 13.60
N ASP A 124 -3.78 -0.29 14.24
CA ASP A 124 -4.15 -0.07 15.63
C ASP A 124 -5.45 0.73 15.69
N ASP A 125 -6.52 0.02 16.04
CA ASP A 125 -7.84 0.59 16.26
C ASP A 125 -8.02 0.84 17.78
N PRO A 126 -8.28 2.09 18.21
CA PRO A 126 -8.43 2.41 19.62
C PRO A 126 -9.58 1.65 20.30
N GLU A 127 -10.57 1.18 19.55
CA GLU A 127 -11.71 0.45 20.08
C GLU A 127 -11.56 -1.07 20.01
N CYS A 128 -10.77 -1.56 19.03
CA CYS A 128 -10.72 -2.96 18.60
C CYS A 128 -9.33 -3.60 18.71
N GLY A 129 -8.34 -2.85 19.18
CA GLY A 129 -6.96 -3.30 19.34
C GLY A 129 -6.21 -3.38 18.02
N LYS A 130 -5.11 -4.14 18.03
CA LYS A 130 -4.19 -4.24 16.92
C LYS A 130 -4.49 -5.45 16.03
N LYS A 131 -4.37 -5.27 14.71
CA LYS A 131 -4.36 -6.36 13.74
C LYS A 131 -3.18 -6.18 12.78
N SER A 132 -2.51 -7.29 12.46
CA SER A 132 -1.33 -7.32 11.59
C SER A 132 -1.64 -8.04 10.29
N PHE A 133 -1.15 -7.50 9.17
CA PHE A 133 -1.37 -8.02 7.83
C PHE A 133 -0.07 -8.08 7.05
N LYS A 134 0.27 -9.24 6.50
CA LYS A 134 1.38 -9.34 5.54
C LYS A 134 1.05 -8.52 4.31
N ILE A 135 2.03 -7.81 3.75
CA ILE A 135 1.86 -7.10 2.49
C ILE A 135 2.09 -8.09 1.35
N ARG A 136 1.08 -8.25 0.49
CA ARG A 136 1.15 -9.09 -0.70
C ARG A 136 1.08 -8.24 -1.96
N TYR A 137 1.92 -8.55 -2.94
CA TYR A 137 1.89 -7.90 -4.25
C TYR A 137 1.34 -8.86 -5.28
N LYS A 138 0.37 -8.38 -6.06
CA LYS A 138 -0.29 -9.18 -7.09
C LYS A 138 -0.24 -8.46 -8.43
N ILE A 139 0.42 -9.11 -9.38
CA ILE A 139 0.42 -8.71 -10.77
C ILE A 139 -0.80 -9.33 -11.46
N LYS A 140 -1.55 -8.53 -12.22
CA LYS A 140 -2.68 -8.99 -13.01
C LYS A 140 -2.54 -8.51 -14.44
N TRP A 141 -2.36 -9.46 -15.37
CA TRP A 141 -2.36 -9.17 -16.80
C TRP A 141 -3.79 -8.99 -17.31
N VAL A 142 -4.04 -7.92 -18.05
CA VAL A 142 -5.36 -7.58 -18.60
C VAL A 142 -5.26 -7.08 -20.04
N ASP A 143 -6.32 -7.28 -20.81
CA ASP A 143 -6.43 -6.72 -22.18
C ASP A 143 -7.00 -5.29 -22.17
N SER A 144 -7.73 -4.93 -21.11
CA SER A 144 -8.30 -3.61 -20.85
C SER A 144 -8.52 -3.37 -19.35
N GLY A 145 -8.59 -2.09 -18.93
CA GLY A 145 -8.74 -1.70 -17.53
C GLY A 145 -7.43 -1.75 -16.74
N GLU A 146 -6.32 -1.70 -17.46
CA GLU A 146 -4.98 -1.60 -16.93
C GLU A 146 -4.76 -0.31 -16.13
N HIS A 147 -3.89 -0.40 -15.13
CA HIS A 147 -3.30 0.77 -14.49
C HIS A 147 -2.13 1.29 -15.31
N TYR A 148 -1.33 0.36 -15.83
CA TYR A 148 -0.12 0.64 -16.59
C TYR A 148 -0.03 -0.25 -17.82
N THR A 149 0.60 0.28 -18.86
CA THR A 149 1.03 -0.50 -20.02
C THR A 149 2.53 -0.74 -19.92
N ILE A 150 2.95 -1.98 -20.14
CA ILE A 150 4.36 -2.31 -20.34
C ILE A 150 4.62 -2.37 -21.84
N GLN A 151 5.44 -1.45 -22.33
CA GLN A 151 5.90 -1.45 -23.72
C GLN A 151 7.27 -2.15 -23.78
N VAL A 152 7.31 -3.32 -24.42
CA VAL A 152 8.54 -4.08 -24.61
C VAL A 152 9.17 -3.74 -25.96
N HIS A 153 10.36 -3.17 -25.91
CA HIS A 153 11.18 -2.80 -27.06
C HIS A 153 12.25 -3.86 -27.35
N LYS A 154 12.75 -3.91 -28.58
CA LYS A 154 13.96 -4.70 -28.88
C LYS A 154 15.17 -4.22 -28.08
N THR A 155 15.32 -2.90 -27.96
CA THR A 155 16.32 -2.22 -27.13
C THR A 155 15.73 -0.92 -26.61
N TYR A 156 15.99 -0.61 -25.36
CA TYR A 156 15.62 0.66 -24.74
C TYR A 156 16.82 1.19 -23.95
N ALA A 157 17.12 2.48 -24.10
CA ALA A 157 18.39 3.02 -23.58
C ALA A 157 18.44 3.03 -22.04
N ARG A 158 17.28 3.20 -21.41
CA ARG A 158 17.11 3.20 -19.96
C ARG A 158 15.67 2.86 -19.65
N GLU A 159 15.44 1.70 -19.05
CA GLU A 159 14.13 1.30 -18.51
C GLU A 159 13.55 2.41 -17.63
N GLY A 160 12.23 2.60 -17.68
CA GLY A 160 11.60 3.72 -17.00
C GLY A 160 10.09 3.73 -17.06
N VAL A 161 9.46 4.33 -16.04
CA VAL A 161 8.03 4.64 -16.01
C VAL A 161 7.80 6.11 -16.35
N THR A 162 7.01 6.40 -17.38
CA THR A 162 6.57 7.76 -17.72
C THR A 162 5.06 7.78 -17.87
N GLY A 163 4.39 8.56 -17.01
CA GLY A 163 2.94 8.50 -16.89
C GLY A 163 2.50 7.08 -16.53
N ASN A 164 1.68 6.46 -17.39
CA ASN A 164 1.17 5.10 -17.19
C ASN A 164 1.88 4.06 -18.09
N ILE A 165 3.04 4.39 -18.65
CA ILE A 165 3.79 3.48 -19.52
C ILE A 165 5.13 3.13 -18.87
N MET A 166 5.38 1.84 -18.69
CA MET A 166 6.69 1.29 -18.33
C MET A 166 7.37 0.83 -19.62
N ASN A 167 8.43 1.53 -20.04
CA ASN A 167 9.18 1.18 -21.24
C ASN A 167 10.39 0.33 -20.86
N VAL A 168 10.56 -0.80 -21.53
CA VAL A 168 11.60 -1.78 -21.18
C VAL A 168 12.22 -2.44 -22.41
N SER A 169 13.47 -2.86 -22.30
CA SER A 169 14.10 -3.74 -23.28
C SER A 169 13.60 -5.18 -23.12
N LYS A 170 13.54 -5.98 -24.19
CA LYS A 170 13.27 -7.42 -24.09
C LYS A 170 14.29 -8.20 -23.27
N THR A 171 15.50 -7.64 -23.12
CA THR A 171 16.59 -8.19 -22.31
C THR A 171 16.55 -7.75 -20.85
N THR A 172 15.65 -6.84 -20.46
CA THR A 172 15.50 -6.37 -19.07
C THR A 172 15.44 -7.54 -18.11
N ASP A 173 16.13 -7.44 -16.98
CA ASP A 173 16.18 -8.49 -15.96
C ASP A 173 15.16 -8.28 -14.84
N ASP A 174 15.04 -9.28 -13.97
CA ASP A 174 14.09 -9.31 -12.86
C ASP A 174 14.34 -8.18 -11.85
N TRP A 175 15.61 -7.77 -11.67
CA TRP A 175 15.96 -6.69 -10.74
C TRP A 175 15.49 -5.34 -11.28
N THR A 176 15.75 -5.05 -12.56
CA THR A 176 15.30 -3.80 -13.18
C THR A 176 13.78 -3.73 -13.20
N TYR A 177 13.06 -4.83 -13.52
CA TYR A 177 11.60 -4.83 -13.38
C TYR A 177 11.13 -4.55 -11.95
N ALA A 178 11.82 -5.07 -10.94
CA ALA A 178 11.50 -4.80 -9.56
C ALA A 178 11.77 -3.34 -9.16
N HIS A 179 12.79 -2.69 -9.73
CA HIS A 179 13.01 -1.26 -9.59
C HIS A 179 11.86 -0.47 -10.24
N GLU A 180 11.56 -0.75 -11.50
CA GLU A 180 10.56 0.02 -12.26
C GLU A 180 9.14 -0.11 -11.71
N VAL A 181 8.74 -1.30 -11.26
CA VAL A 181 7.41 -1.51 -10.68
C VAL A 181 7.23 -0.74 -9.37
N ALA A 182 8.32 -0.45 -8.65
CA ALA A 182 8.26 0.35 -7.44
C ALA A 182 7.82 1.80 -7.72
N HIS A 183 8.17 2.36 -8.87
CA HIS A 183 7.65 3.66 -9.31
C HIS A 183 6.13 3.62 -9.55
N CYS A 184 5.57 2.50 -10.01
CA CYS A 184 4.12 2.33 -10.14
C CYS A 184 3.38 2.38 -8.79
N PHE A 185 4.09 2.11 -7.68
CA PHE A 185 3.59 2.27 -6.32
C PHE A 185 3.87 3.65 -5.71
N GLY A 186 4.64 4.48 -6.41
CA GLY A 186 4.99 5.83 -6.01
C GLY A 186 6.27 5.94 -5.20
N LEU A 187 7.15 4.95 -5.31
CA LEU A 187 8.51 5.11 -4.81
C LEU A 187 9.30 5.99 -5.77
N PRO A 188 10.02 7.00 -5.26
CA PRO A 188 10.93 7.80 -6.07
C PRO A 188 12.22 7.03 -6.31
N ASP A 189 12.97 7.48 -7.31
CA ASP A 189 14.41 7.23 -7.33
C ASP A 189 15.08 7.86 -6.13
N GLU A 190 16.01 7.14 -5.52
CA GLU A 190 16.89 7.63 -4.46
C GLU A 190 18.25 8.08 -5.07
N TYR A 191 18.21 8.68 -6.27
CA TYR A 191 19.34 9.25 -7.00
C TYR A 191 18.93 10.47 -7.84
N SER A 192 19.90 11.28 -8.27
CA SER A 192 19.65 12.48 -9.09
C SER A 192 19.88 12.21 -10.58
N TYR A 193 19.05 12.88 -11.39
CA TYR A 193 19.18 12.98 -12.85
C TYR A 193 20.01 14.20 -13.29
N THR A 194 20.60 14.92 -12.34
CA THR A 194 21.44 16.10 -12.58
C THR A 194 22.86 15.84 -12.09
N ALA A 195 23.77 16.80 -12.32
CA ALA A 195 25.13 16.74 -11.78
C ALA A 195 25.21 17.03 -10.27
N ASP A 196 24.11 17.43 -9.64
CA ASP A 196 24.07 17.78 -8.23
C ASP A 196 23.51 16.63 -7.38
N THR A 197 24.05 16.48 -6.17
CA THR A 197 23.44 15.63 -5.15
C THR A 197 22.15 16.27 -4.65
N GLU A 198 21.04 15.56 -4.87
CA GLU A 198 19.72 15.91 -4.39
C GLU A 198 19.40 15.20 -3.07
N THR A 199 18.19 15.41 -2.55
CA THR A 199 17.69 14.64 -1.43
C THR A 199 16.26 14.17 -1.65
N VAL A 200 15.90 13.05 -1.02
CA VAL A 200 14.54 12.53 -1.01
C VAL A 200 14.08 12.40 0.44
N LYS A 201 12.84 12.81 0.72
CA LYS A 201 12.17 12.53 1.98
C LYS A 201 10.91 11.73 1.72
N TYR A 202 10.63 10.76 2.59
CA TYR A 202 9.40 9.99 2.55
C TYR A 202 8.40 10.52 3.58
N PHE A 203 7.11 10.39 3.30
CA PHE A 203 6.06 10.66 4.27
C PHE A 203 5.78 9.40 5.09
N LYS A 204 5.78 9.56 6.41
CA LYS A 204 5.40 8.52 7.36
C LYS A 204 3.87 8.43 7.44
N PRO A 205 3.31 7.29 7.86
CA PRO A 205 1.87 7.12 8.02
C PRO A 205 1.21 8.08 9.01
N ASP A 206 1.99 8.64 9.95
CA ASP A 206 1.51 9.65 10.91
C ASP A 206 1.42 11.08 10.32
N GLY A 207 1.83 11.26 9.06
CA GLY A 207 1.81 12.53 8.32
C GLY A 207 3.10 13.35 8.44
N THR A 208 4.08 12.90 9.22
CA THR A 208 5.39 13.55 9.31
C THR A 208 6.31 13.13 8.16
N MET A 209 7.35 13.91 7.87
CA MET A 209 8.38 13.50 6.92
C MET A 209 9.53 12.79 7.64
N ASP A 210 10.13 11.82 6.97
CA ASP A 210 11.36 11.20 7.40
C ASP A 210 12.59 12.09 7.16
N ASP A 211 13.72 11.63 7.69
CA ASP A 211 15.01 12.27 7.45
C ASP A 211 15.35 12.28 5.95
N ALA A 212 16.10 13.29 5.54
CA ALA A 212 16.55 13.41 4.15
C ALA A 212 17.53 12.30 3.81
N ILE A 213 17.28 11.61 2.71
CA ILE A 213 18.19 10.63 2.12
C ILE A 213 18.98 11.32 1.01
N SER A 214 20.29 11.10 0.98
CA SER A 214 21.13 11.60 -0.11
C SER A 214 20.83 10.84 -1.41
N ALA A 215 20.60 11.59 -2.47
CA ALA A 215 20.35 11.11 -3.83
C ALA A 215 21.45 11.65 -4.76
N PRO A 216 22.64 11.02 -4.80
CA PRO A 216 23.74 11.47 -5.65
C PRO A 216 23.43 11.28 -7.15
N PRO A 217 24.13 12.00 -8.04
CA PRO A 217 24.07 11.76 -9.48
C PRO A 217 24.34 10.29 -9.81
N ASP A 218 23.52 9.70 -10.68
CA ASP A 218 23.63 8.30 -11.15
C ASP A 218 23.54 7.21 -10.06
N GLY A 219 23.22 7.61 -8.83
CA GLY A 219 22.98 6.71 -7.71
C GLY A 219 24.22 6.36 -6.90
N LYS A 220 24.02 5.42 -5.99
CA LYS A 220 25.00 5.00 -4.98
C LYS A 220 25.79 3.80 -5.47
N ALA A 221 26.93 3.55 -4.84
CA ALA A 221 27.60 2.27 -5.02
C ALA A 221 26.71 1.16 -4.42
N LYS A 222 26.69 -0.01 -5.07
CA LYS A 222 25.84 -1.13 -4.65
C LYS A 222 26.09 -1.57 -3.21
N ASP A 223 27.32 -1.46 -2.74
CA ASP A 223 27.80 -1.89 -1.43
C ASP A 223 27.81 -0.76 -0.39
N ASP A 224 27.36 0.45 -0.74
CA ASP A 224 27.16 1.52 0.25
C ASP A 224 26.17 1.06 1.33
N ALA A 225 26.47 1.38 2.59
CA ALA A 225 25.72 0.89 3.74
C ALA A 225 24.24 1.30 3.74
N ASP A 226 23.91 2.39 3.06
CA ASP A 226 22.54 2.91 2.92
C ASP A 226 22.00 2.80 1.47
N ALA A 227 22.67 2.01 0.62
CA ALA A 227 22.16 1.69 -0.71
C ALA A 227 20.98 0.73 -0.66
N THR A 228 20.02 1.00 -1.53
CA THR A 228 18.78 0.23 -1.69
C THR A 228 18.52 -0.09 -3.15
N ILE A 229 17.51 -0.92 -3.40
CA ILE A 229 17.00 -1.17 -4.76
C ILE A 229 16.60 0.13 -5.48
N MET A 230 16.22 1.19 -4.75
CA MET A 230 15.84 2.48 -5.33
C MET A 230 17.02 3.44 -5.54
N SER A 231 18.21 3.12 -5.03
CA SER A 231 19.36 4.02 -5.08
C SER A 231 20.56 3.47 -5.85
N ALA A 232 20.66 2.15 -6.05
CA ALA A 232 21.85 1.52 -6.61
C ALA A 232 21.53 0.29 -7.45
N VAL A 233 22.13 0.21 -8.64
CA VAL A 233 21.97 -0.91 -9.56
C VAL A 233 22.36 -2.23 -8.89
N ASN A 234 21.50 -3.24 -9.02
CA ASN A 234 21.65 -4.59 -8.46
C ASN A 234 21.72 -4.67 -6.92
N ASN A 235 21.44 -3.59 -6.17
CA ASN A 235 21.24 -3.68 -4.73
C ASN A 235 19.82 -4.22 -4.43
N THR A 236 19.68 -5.15 -3.50
CA THR A 236 18.42 -5.84 -3.23
C THR A 236 17.79 -5.45 -1.89
N THR A 237 18.37 -4.46 -1.20
CA THR A 237 17.87 -3.97 0.08
C THR A 237 16.59 -3.18 -0.15
N VAL A 238 15.54 -3.59 0.55
CA VAL A 238 14.26 -2.87 0.68
C VAL A 238 14.05 -2.50 2.14
N LEU A 239 13.49 -1.32 2.37
CA LEU A 239 13.35 -0.73 3.70
C LEU A 239 11.90 -0.37 4.01
N LYS A 240 11.58 -0.17 5.29
CA LYS A 240 10.21 0.15 5.74
C LYS A 240 9.60 1.36 5.03
N ARG A 241 10.42 2.39 4.77
CA ARG A 241 10.01 3.60 4.05
C ARG A 241 9.43 3.31 2.67
N HIS A 242 9.90 2.25 2.01
CA HIS A 242 9.41 1.80 0.71
C HIS A 242 8.00 1.19 0.78
N GLN A 243 7.44 1.00 1.98
CA GLN A 243 6.11 0.43 2.18
C GLN A 243 5.16 1.39 2.92
N TRP A 244 5.61 2.59 3.33
CA TRP A 244 4.75 3.52 4.06
C TRP A 244 3.52 3.94 3.27
N TYR A 245 3.58 3.97 1.94
CA TYR A 245 2.41 4.23 1.11
C TYR A 245 1.28 3.19 1.36
N VAL A 246 1.61 1.91 1.62
CA VAL A 246 0.63 0.86 1.95
C VAL A 246 -0.03 1.15 3.29
N ALA A 247 0.76 1.54 4.30
CA ALA A 247 0.23 1.92 5.60
C ALA A 247 -0.64 3.19 5.52
N ILE A 248 -0.22 4.21 4.74
CA ILE A 248 -1.01 5.43 4.49
C ILE A 248 -2.36 5.08 3.89
N GLU A 249 -2.39 4.32 2.80
CA GLU A 249 -3.66 3.99 2.11
C GLU A 249 -4.55 3.06 2.95
N THR A 250 -3.95 2.12 3.68
CA THR A 250 -4.70 1.24 4.60
C THR A 250 -5.29 2.06 5.74
N GLN A 251 -4.53 2.99 6.32
CA GLN A 251 -4.98 3.87 7.39
C GLN A 251 -6.18 4.72 6.95
N GLU A 252 -6.09 5.35 5.78
CA GLU A 252 -7.17 6.16 5.24
C GLU A 252 -8.42 5.34 4.93
N LEU A 253 -8.24 4.17 4.30
CA LEU A 253 -9.35 3.26 3.97
C LEU A 253 -10.09 2.84 5.24
N LEU A 254 -9.37 2.34 6.24
CA LEU A 254 -9.98 1.87 7.48
C LEU A 254 -10.57 3.02 8.30
N THR A 255 -9.89 4.17 8.37
CA THR A 255 -10.41 5.36 9.05
C THR A 255 -11.73 5.82 8.44
N SER A 256 -11.80 5.85 7.11
CA SER A 256 -13.03 6.23 6.39
C SER A 256 -14.15 5.23 6.61
N LYS A 257 -13.87 3.92 6.57
CA LYS A 257 -14.89 2.87 6.67
C LYS A 257 -15.40 2.63 8.09
N LEU A 258 -14.54 2.78 9.09
CA LEU A 258 -14.88 2.57 10.50
C LEU A 258 -15.36 3.85 11.19
N GLY A 259 -15.20 5.02 10.56
CA GLY A 259 -15.68 6.30 11.10
C GLY A 259 -14.88 6.83 12.29
N ARG A 260 -13.67 6.31 12.51
CA ARG A 260 -12.76 6.68 13.60
C ARG A 260 -11.32 6.58 13.15
N LYS A 261 -10.42 7.33 13.80
CA LYS A 261 -8.99 7.35 13.44
C LYS A 261 -8.34 6.00 13.74
N ILE A 262 -7.91 5.32 12.68
CA ILE A 262 -7.04 4.16 12.75
C ILE A 262 -5.60 4.64 12.61
N LYS A 263 -4.65 3.97 13.28
CA LYS A 263 -3.22 4.19 13.05
C LYS A 263 -2.66 2.98 12.32
N CYS A 264 -1.90 3.18 11.25
CA CYS A 264 -1.18 2.10 10.59
C CYS A 264 0.32 2.38 10.56
N ASP A 265 1.15 1.35 10.66
CA ASP A 265 2.60 1.45 10.45
C ASP A 265 3.17 0.15 9.87
N ILE A 266 4.42 0.21 9.42
CA ILE A 266 5.16 -0.89 8.80
C ILE A 266 6.08 -1.59 9.80
N LYS A 267 5.86 -2.89 9.97
CA LYS A 267 6.70 -3.78 10.76
C LYS A 267 7.71 -4.52 9.91
#